data_AF-B4FP73-F1
#
_entry.id   AF-B4FP73-F1
#
_cell.length_a   1.000
_cell.length_b   1.000
_cell.length_c   1.000
_cell.angle_alpha   90.00
_cell.angle_beta   90.00
_cell.angle_gamma   90.00
#
_symmetry.space_group_name_H-M   'P 1'
#
loop_
_entity.id
_entity.type
_entity.pdbx_description
1 polymer ?
#
loop_
_entity_poly.entity_id
_entity_poly.type
_entity_poly.pdbx_seq_one_letter_code
_entity_poly.pdbx_strand_id
1 'polypeptide(L)' 'MPDQALQAFIDHGTVSRTVDANVSEAEGVYSALEKLGIDWEEVGKQLELEGVDSFKKSFDSLLVSLQEKGNSLKMASV' A
#
# COMPACT_ATOMS: atom_id res chain seq x y z
N MET A 1 7.38 -2.97 6.53
CA MET A 1 7.73 -1.56 6.24
C MET A 1 8.87 -1.57 5.23
N PRO A 2 8.86 -0.73 4.19
CA PRO A 2 10.00 -0.63 3.27
C PRO A 2 11.29 -0.27 4.01
N ASP A 3 12.44 -0.76 3.55
CA ASP A 3 13.74 -0.58 4.24
C ASP A 3 14.08 0.89 4.51
N GLN A 4 13.78 1.77 3.56
CA GLN A 4 14.00 3.21 3.71
C GLN A 4 13.19 3.81 4.87
N ALA A 5 11.92 3.40 5.02
CA ALA A 5 11.07 3.87 6.10
C ALA A 5 11.53 3.30 7.46
N LEU A 6 12.01 2.05 7.48
CA LEU A 6 12.61 1.48 8.69
C LEU A 6 13.88 2.24 9.09
N GLN A 7 14.76 2.55 8.14
CA GLN A 7 16.01 3.28 8.42
C GLN A 7 15.74 4.69 8.93
N ALA A 8 14.75 5.40 8.35
CA ALA A 8 14.32 6.71 8.84
C ALA A 8 13.77 6.62 10.28
N PHE A 9 12.99 5.58 10.58
CA PHE A 9 12.49 5.36 11.94
C PHE A 9 13.62 5.03 12.93
N ILE A 10 14.69 4.33 12.52
CA ILE A 10 15.85 4.07 13.37
C ILE A 10 16.62 5.37 13.67
N ASP A 11 16.79 6.23 12.67
CA ASP A 11 17.56 7.48 12.79
C ASP A 11 16.83 8.52 13.67
N HIS A 12 15.52 8.69 13.49
CA HIS A 12 14.76 9.77 14.14
C HIS A 12 13.29 9.44 14.45
N GLY A 13 12.94 8.16 14.54
CA GLY A 13 11.60 7.73 14.97
C GLY A 13 11.36 7.97 16.46
N THR A 14 10.11 8.23 16.84
CA THR A 14 9.69 8.34 18.25
C THR A 14 8.75 7.20 18.61
N VAL A 15 9.07 6.46 19.67
CA VAL A 15 8.22 5.39 20.19
C VAL A 15 7.21 5.98 21.18
N SER A 16 5.93 5.91 20.84
CA SER A 16 4.82 6.32 21.70
C SER A 16 3.55 5.56 21.35
N ARG A 17 2.63 5.44 22.31
CA ARG A 17 1.31 4.83 22.08
C ARG A 17 0.37 5.90 21.51
N THR A 18 0.38 6.03 20.19
CA THR A 18 -0.40 7.06 19.48
C THR A 18 -1.66 6.53 18.83
N VAL A 19 -1.87 5.20 18.81
CA VAL A 19 -2.99 4.56 18.09
C VAL A 19 -4.38 5.00 18.57
N ASP A 20 -4.52 5.30 19.86
CA ASP A 20 -5.75 5.77 20.50
C ASP A 20 -5.60 7.18 21.07
N ALA A 21 -4.52 7.88 20.72
CA ALA A 21 -4.37 9.30 21.03
C ALA A 21 -5.17 10.15 20.04
N ASN A 22 -5.71 11.27 20.50
CA ASN A 22 -6.31 12.33 19.68
C ASN A 22 -7.46 11.87 18.73
N VAL A 23 -8.23 10.85 19.11
CA VAL A 23 -9.34 10.32 18.28
C VAL A 23 -10.34 11.41 17.87
N SER A 24 -10.71 12.32 18.79
CA SER A 24 -11.63 13.42 18.49
C SER A 24 -11.07 14.41 17.45
N GLU A 25 -9.75 14.62 17.42
CA GLU A 25 -9.11 15.43 16.38
C GLU A 25 -9.21 14.73 15.02
N ALA A 26 -8.95 13.42 14.98
CA ALA A 26 -9.09 12.63 13.75
C ALA A 26 -10.52 12.68 13.20
N GLU A 27 -11.55 12.51 14.04
CA GLU A 27 -12.96 12.68 13.66
C GLU A 27 -13.23 14.08 13.08
N GLY A 28 -12.64 15.12 13.67
CA GLY A 28 -12.71 16.48 13.17
C GLY A 28 -12.12 16.65 11.76
N VAL A 29 -11.03 15.96 11.45
CA VAL A 29 -10.45 15.94 10.09
C VAL A 29 -11.42 15.31 9.10
N TYR A 30 -12.03 14.17 9.42
CA TYR A 30 -13.03 13.54 8.54
C TYR A 30 -14.23 14.46 8.29
N SER A 31 -14.77 15.08 9.33
CA SER A 31 -15.85 16.07 9.19
C SER A 31 -15.45 17.28 8.34
N ALA A 32 -14.19 17.71 8.40
CA ALA A 32 -13.69 18.81 7.58
C ALA A 32 -13.60 18.42 6.09
N LEU A 33 -13.18 17.19 5.79
CA LEU A 33 -13.17 16.65 4.42
C LEU A 33 -14.59 16.60 3.84
N GLU A 34 -15.56 16.10 4.60
CA GLU A 34 -16.97 16.06 4.17
C GLU A 34 -17.53 17.46 3.88
N LYS A 35 -17.18 18.46 4.71
CA LYS A 35 -17.57 19.87 4.47
C LYS A 35 -16.99 20.46 3.18
N LEU A 36 -15.87 19.92 2.71
CA LEU A 36 -15.28 20.27 1.41
C LEU A 36 -15.92 19.50 0.25
N GLY A 37 -16.91 18.64 0.52
CA GLY A 37 -17.58 17.80 -0.46
C GLY A 37 -16.82 16.52 -0.80
N ILE A 38 -15.84 16.12 0.01
CA ILE A 38 -15.10 14.87 -0.18
C ILE A 38 -15.87 13.75 0.52
N ASP A 39 -16.37 12.80 -0.25
CA ASP A 39 -16.98 11.57 0.25
C ASP A 39 -15.88 10.54 0.55
N TRP A 40 -15.61 10.31 1.83
CA TRP A 40 -14.59 9.34 2.26
C TRP A 40 -14.99 7.89 1.95
N GLU A 41 -16.29 7.57 1.90
CA GLU A 41 -16.76 6.22 1.55
C GLU A 41 -16.50 5.94 0.06
N GLU A 42 -16.74 6.92 -0.81
CA GLU A 42 -16.40 6.84 -2.23
C GLU A 42 -14.89 6.66 -2.43
N VAL A 43 -14.07 7.49 -1.76
CA VAL A 43 -12.60 7.38 -1.81
C VAL A 43 -12.14 5.99 -1.36
N GLY A 44 -12.71 5.46 -0.27
CA GLY A 44 -12.40 4.12 0.22
C GLY A 44 -12.69 3.04 -0.82
N LYS A 45 -13.87 3.07 -1.45
CA LYS A 45 -14.25 2.13 -2.51
C LYS A 45 -13.32 2.21 -3.72
N GLN A 46 -12.97 3.43 -4.13
CA GLN A 46 -12.03 3.64 -5.23
C GLN A 46 -10.66 3.02 -4.92
N LEU A 47 -10.10 3.32 -3.75
CA LEU A 47 -8.78 2.80 -3.33
C LEU A 47 -8.78 1.27 -3.20
N GLU A 48 -9.88 0.67 -2.76
CA GLU A 48 -10.01 -0.80 -2.71
C GLU A 48 -9.94 -1.41 -4.12
N LEU A 49 -10.71 -0.88 -5.07
CA LEU A 49 -10.72 -1.35 -6.46
C LEU A 49 -9.34 -1.21 -7.12
N GLU A 50 -8.72 -0.05 -6.96
CA GLU A 50 -7.36 0.22 -7.47
C GLU A 50 -6.32 -0.71 -6.82
N GLY A 51 -6.45 -0.97 -5.51
CA GLY A 51 -5.59 -1.89 -4.78
C GLY A 51 -5.68 -3.33 -5.31
N VAL A 52 -6.89 -3.83 -5.54
CA VAL A 52 -7.11 -5.17 -6.10
C VAL A 52 -6.54 -5.27 -7.52
N ASP A 53 -6.75 -4.25 -8.36
CA ASP A 53 -6.21 -4.22 -9.72
C ASP A 53 -4.67 -4.19 -9.73
N SER A 54 -4.06 -3.37 -8.87
CA SER A 54 -2.60 -3.30 -8.72
C SER A 54 -2.01 -4.64 -8.25
N PHE A 55 -2.68 -5.34 -7.35
CA PHE A 55 -2.27 -6.66 -6.90
C PHE A 55 -2.33 -7.71 -8.02
N LYS A 56 -3.42 -7.72 -8.81
CA LYS A 56 -3.55 -8.59 -9.99
C LYS A 56 -2.42 -8.35 -11.00
N LYS A 57 -2.14 -7.09 -11.34
CA LYS A 57 -1.05 -6.72 -12.25
C LYS A 57 0.32 -7.20 -11.75
N SER A 58 0.58 -7.04 -10.45
CA SER A 58 1.82 -7.52 -9.83
C SER A 58 1.95 -9.04 -9.91
N PHE A 59 0.83 -9.77 -9.75
CA PHE A 59 0.80 -11.22 -9.88
C PHE A 59 1.01 -11.70 -11.31
N ASP A 60 0.37 -11.06 -12.30
CA ASP A 60 0.57 -11.38 -13.71
C ASP A 60 2.03 -11.16 -14.12
N SER A 61 2.65 -10.06 -13.66
CA SER A 61 4.08 -9.79 -13.89
C SER A 61 4.99 -10.85 -13.29
N LEU A 62 4.65 -11.37 -12.10
CA LEU A 62 5.36 -12.49 -11.48
C LEU A 62 5.26 -13.76 -12.33
N LEU A 63 4.07 -14.10 -12.83
CA LEU A 63 3.88 -15.27 -13.69
C LEU A 63 4.69 -15.19 -14.97
N VAL A 64 4.72 -14.02 -15.63
CA VAL A 64 5.57 -13.77 -16.80
C VAL A 64 7.04 -14.00 -16.46
N SER A 65 7.52 -13.40 -15.36
CA SER A 65 8.92 -13.55 -14.91
C SER A 65 9.29 -15.01 -14.64
N LEU A 66 8.38 -15.78 -14.02
CA LEU A 66 8.57 -17.22 -13.78
C LEU A 66 8.60 -18.03 -15.07
N GLN A 67 7.72 -17.70 -16.04
CA GLN A 67 7.70 -18.34 -17.34
C GLN A 67 9.01 -18.08 -18.12
N GLU A 68 9.48 -16.84 -18.13
CA GLU A 68 10.76 -16.46 -18.74
C GLU A 68 11.92 -17.22 -18.09
N LYS A 69 11.95 -17.27 -16.75
CA LYS A 69 12.97 -18.02 -16.03
C LYS A 69 12.91 -19.51 -16.37
N GLY A 70 11.73 -20.11 -16.40
CA GLY A 70 11.53 -21.51 -16.77
C GLY A 70 11.99 -21.83 -18.19
N ASN A 71 11.69 -20.95 -19.15
CA ASN A 71 12.13 -21.08 -20.54
C ASN A 71 13.66 -21.00 -20.65
N SER A 72 14.30 -20.04 -19.94
CA SER A 72 15.76 -19.90 -19.94
C SER A 72 16.49 -21.15 -19.42
N LEU A 73 15.93 -21.80 -18.39
CA LEU A 73 16.51 -23.02 -17.83
C LEU A 73 16.36 -24.21 -18.77
N LYS A 74 15.22 -24.35 -19.46
CA LYS A 74 15.03 -25.40 -20.48
C LYS A 74 16.00 -25.27 -21.64
N MET A 75 16.25 -24.05 -22.12
CA MET A 75 17.20 -23.80 -23.21
C MET A 75 18.65 -24.06 -22.81
N ALA A 76 19.03 -23.86 -21.54
CA ALA A 76 20.38 -24.14 -21.04
C ALA A 76 20.65 -25.64 -20.79
N SER A 77 19.60 -26.46 -20.72
CA SER A 77 19.69 -27.92 -20.53
C SER A 77 19.63 -28.75 -21.82
N VAL A 78 19.53 -28.09 -22.98
CA VAL A 78 19.63 -28.69 -24.33
C VAL A 78 20.96 -28.27 -24.93
#